data_AF-A0A920LR28-F1
#
_entry.id   AF-A0A920LR28-F1
#
_cell.length_a   1.000
_cell.length_b   1.000
_cell.length_c   1.000
_cell.angle_alpha   90.00
_cell.angle_beta   90.00
_cell.angle_gamma   90.00
#
_symmetry.space_group_name_H-M   'P 1'
#
loop_
_entity.id
_entity.type
_entity.pdbx_description
1 polymer ?
#
loop_
_entity_poly.entity_id
_entity_poly.type
_entity_poly.pdbx_seq_one_letter_code
_entity_poly.pdbx_strand_id
1 'polypeptide(L)'
;MPLAARNAGSAVLDHRQPQSRLAGMMSASTLLRDHGEMMIAPNGSLVTPIEERVSPSAWMLAQHYGGRVVPWFFSYDGLEGATGARYKPLQLLLGRLTAPLGTIHCRRGRADDLQLPADPRDREGFSAAVQQYYREQTAQD
;
A
#
# COMPACT_ATOMS: atom_id res chain seq x y z
N MET A 1 12.19 -17.33 10.29
CA MET A 1 11.94 -15.94 9.80
C MET A 1 11.75 -16.04 8.29
N PRO A 2 10.58 -15.74 7.71
CA PRO A 2 10.32 -16.03 6.31
C PRO A 2 11.17 -15.13 5.39
N LEU A 3 11.93 -15.75 4.49
CA LEU A 3 12.84 -15.14 3.51
C LEU A 3 12.13 -14.62 2.24
N ALA A 4 10.80 -14.69 2.15
CA ALA A 4 10.06 -14.58 0.89
C ALA A 4 10.01 -13.17 0.26
N ALA A 5 10.46 -12.11 0.94
CA ALA A 5 10.42 -10.75 0.39
C ALA A 5 11.74 -10.28 -0.27
N ARG A 6 12.87 -10.93 0.03
CA ARG A 6 14.20 -10.45 -0.41
C ARG A 6 14.46 -10.57 -1.92
N ASN A 7 13.81 -11.49 -2.61
CA ASN A 7 14.11 -11.81 -4.02
C ASN A 7 13.41 -10.89 -5.03
N ALA A 8 12.55 -9.97 -4.59
CA ALA A 8 11.83 -9.03 -5.47
C ALA A 8 12.26 -7.56 -5.27
N GLY A 9 13.35 -7.30 -4.54
CA GLY A 9 13.75 -5.92 -4.22
C GLY A 9 12.74 -5.22 -3.30
N SER A 10 12.35 -5.84 -2.18
CA SER A 10 11.44 -5.22 -1.23
C SER A 10 12.19 -4.43 -0.15
N ALA A 11 11.72 -3.22 0.18
CA ALA A 11 12.12 -2.50 1.39
C ALA A 11 10.98 -2.49 2.41
N VAL A 12 11.27 -2.84 3.65
CA VAL A 12 10.28 -2.78 4.74
C VAL A 12 10.37 -1.41 5.41
N LEU A 13 9.29 -0.65 5.34
CA LEU A 13 9.15 0.63 6.03
C LEU A 13 8.50 0.40 7.40
N ASP A 14 9.29 -0.06 8.37
CA ASP A 14 8.79 -0.30 9.73
C ASP A 14 8.39 1.03 10.40
N HIS A 15 7.15 1.12 10.87
CA HIS A 15 6.63 2.31 11.55
C HIS A 15 6.90 2.31 13.05
N ARG A 16 7.26 1.16 13.65
CA ARG A 16 7.47 1.02 15.10
C ARG A 16 8.90 1.31 15.54
N GLN A 17 9.87 1.10 14.65
CA GLN A 17 11.29 1.29 14.96
C GLN A 17 11.90 2.35 14.03
N PRO A 18 12.28 3.54 14.57
CA PRO A 18 12.82 4.63 13.75
C PRO A 18 14.08 4.26 12.95
N GLN A 19 14.98 3.46 13.52
CA GLN A 19 16.20 3.02 12.84
C GLN A 19 15.89 2.09 11.67
N SER A 20 14.98 1.13 11.87
CA SER A 20 14.49 0.23 10.83
C SER A 20 13.78 1.01 9.72
N ARG A 21 12.98 2.02 10.09
CA ARG A 21 12.32 2.92 9.13
C ARG A 21 13.33 3.64 8.23
N LEU A 22 14.39 4.18 8.82
CA LEU A 22 15.43 4.90 8.08
C LEU A 22 16.16 3.95 7.12
N ALA A 23 16.57 2.77 7.60
CA ALA A 23 17.21 1.76 6.75
C ALA A 23 16.29 1.31 5.59
N GLY A 24 15.00 1.15 5.86
CA GLY A 24 13.98 0.88 4.84
C GLY A 24 13.85 2.00 3.81
N MET A 25 13.83 3.26 4.25
CA MET A 25 13.80 4.42 3.35
C MET A 25 15.05 4.52 2.48
N MET A 26 16.23 4.25 3.04
CA MET A 26 17.48 4.23 2.28
C MET A 26 17.47 3.12 1.24
N SER A 27 17.01 1.92 1.61
CA SER A 27 16.88 0.80 0.68
C SER A 27 15.87 1.09 -0.44
N ALA A 28 14.71 1.67 -0.10
CA ALA A 28 13.70 2.09 -1.06
C ALA A 28 14.24 3.17 -2.02
N SER A 29 15.03 4.10 -1.50
CA SER A 29 15.70 5.14 -2.27
C SER A 29 16.72 4.56 -3.27
N THR A 30 17.52 3.57 -2.84
CA THR A 30 18.43 2.84 -3.73
C THR A 30 17.67 2.09 -4.82
N LEU A 31 16.63 1.34 -4.46
CA LEU A 31 15.80 0.60 -5.43
C LEU A 31 15.17 1.53 -6.48
N LEU A 32 14.61 2.66 -6.04
CA LEU A 32 14.00 3.63 -6.94
C LEU A 32 15.04 4.27 -7.88
N ARG A 33 16.26 4.52 -7.39
CA ARG A 33 17.36 5.04 -8.20
C ARG A 33 17.82 4.04 -9.25
N ASP A 34 17.94 2.78 -8.87
CA ASP A 34 18.49 1.72 -9.72
C ASP A 34 17.48 1.26 -10.78
N HIS A 35 16.18 1.25 -10.45
CA HIS A 35 15.12 0.73 -11.32
C HIS A 35 14.20 1.80 -11.92
N GLY A 36 14.22 3.03 -11.42
CA GLY A 36 13.37 4.14 -11.89
C GLY A 36 11.90 4.06 -11.48
N GLU A 37 11.43 2.89 -11.02
CA GLU A 37 10.09 2.67 -10.51
C GLU A 37 10.09 1.75 -9.28
N MET A 38 9.07 1.90 -8.43
CA MET A 38 8.85 1.02 -7.29
C MET A 38 7.37 0.93 -6.95
N MET A 39 6.92 -0.24 -6.49
CA MET A 39 5.58 -0.42 -5.91
C MET A 39 5.67 -0.38 -4.39
N ILE A 40 4.81 0.41 -3.75
CA ILE A 40 4.70 0.47 -2.29
C ILE A 40 3.33 -0.05 -1.90
N ALA A 41 3.32 -1.24 -1.29
CA ALA A 41 2.12 -1.79 -0.67
C ALA A 41 2.14 -1.50 0.84
N PRO A 42 1.19 -0.73 1.39
CA PRO A 42 1.10 -0.56 2.83
C PRO A 42 0.78 -1.91 3.48
N ASN A 43 1.72 -2.42 4.29
CA ASN A 43 1.49 -3.67 5.00
C ASN A 43 0.35 -3.51 6.02
N GLY A 44 -0.58 -4.45 5.98
CA GLY A 44 -1.64 -4.57 6.98
C GLY A 44 -1.09 -4.78 8.38
N SER A 45 -1.87 -4.40 9.38
CA SER A 45 -1.72 -4.82 10.76
C SER A 45 -3.10 -5.15 11.29
N LEU A 46 -3.13 -5.85 12.42
CA LEU A 46 -4.34 -6.41 13.03
C LEU A 46 -5.39 -5.36 13.42
N VAL A 47 -5.02 -4.08 13.39
CA VAL A 47 -5.80 -2.96 13.96
C VAL A 47 -6.41 -2.07 12.88
N THR A 48 -5.59 -1.60 11.93
CA THR A 48 -6.07 -0.71 10.84
C THR A 48 -6.30 -1.52 9.57
N PRO A 49 -7.49 -1.48 8.97
CA PRO A 49 -7.77 -2.07 7.66
C PRO A 49 -6.79 -1.58 6.59
N ILE A 50 -6.58 -2.38 5.54
CA ILE A 50 -5.55 -2.06 4.53
C ILE A 50 -5.97 -0.86 3.68
N GLU A 51 -7.28 -0.70 3.45
CA GLU A 51 -7.93 0.38 2.72
C GLU A 51 -7.75 1.76 3.38
N GLU A 52 -7.54 1.79 4.70
CA GLU A 52 -7.33 3.03 5.44
C GLU A 52 -5.84 3.43 5.51
N ARG A 53 -4.93 2.55 5.08
CA ARG A 53 -3.49 2.78 5.23
C ARG A 53 -2.92 3.51 4.05
N VAL A 54 -2.35 4.67 4.35
CA VAL A 54 -1.52 5.41 3.42
C VAL A 54 -0.14 5.58 4.02
N SER A 55 0.90 5.39 3.20
CA SER A 55 2.29 5.60 3.61
C SER A 55 2.83 6.89 3.01
N PRO A 56 3.02 7.96 3.81
CA PRO A 56 3.62 9.21 3.34
C PRO A 56 5.03 9.05 2.77
N SER A 57 5.71 7.94 3.08
CA SER A 57 7.02 7.61 2.52
C SER A 57 7.01 7.48 1.00
N ALA A 58 5.91 7.01 0.40
CA ALA A 58 5.78 6.94 -1.06
C ALA A 58 5.87 8.33 -1.69
N TRP A 59 5.19 9.29 -1.09
CA TRP A 59 5.20 10.66 -1.53
C TRP A 59 6.53 11.36 -1.27
N MET A 60 7.17 11.12 -0.12
CA MET A 60 8.51 11.64 0.15
C MET A 60 9.54 11.15 -0.89
N LEU A 61 9.49 9.87 -1.26
CA LEU A 61 10.38 9.31 -2.29
C LEU A 61 10.08 9.90 -3.67
N ALA A 62 8.80 10.03 -4.03
CA ALA A 62 8.40 10.66 -5.28
C ALA A 62 8.92 12.10 -5.36
N GLN A 63 8.74 12.91 -4.32
CA GLN A 63 9.23 14.29 -4.28
C GLN A 63 10.76 14.37 -4.36
N HIS A 64 11.48 13.49 -3.63
CA HIS A 64 12.94 13.49 -3.64
C HIS A 64 13.55 13.22 -5.02
N TYR A 65 12.89 12.36 -5.82
CA TYR A 65 13.34 11.97 -7.15
C TYR A 65 12.62 12.67 -8.30
N GLY A 66 11.74 13.64 -8.03
CA GLY A 66 10.89 14.28 -9.06
C GLY A 66 9.93 13.31 -9.76
N GLY A 67 9.60 12.21 -9.10
CA GLY A 67 8.71 11.15 -9.58
C GLY A 67 7.24 11.46 -9.39
N ARG A 68 6.40 10.55 -9.91
CA ARG A 68 4.94 10.62 -9.78
C ARG A 68 4.43 9.44 -8.96
N VAL A 69 3.39 9.67 -8.16
CA VAL A 69 2.67 8.59 -7.46
C VAL A 69 1.54 8.12 -8.38
N VAL A 70 1.50 6.82 -8.64
CA VAL A 70 0.44 6.21 -9.46
C VAL A 70 -0.36 5.25 -8.58
N PRO A 71 -1.68 5.46 -8.42
CA PRO A 71 -2.50 4.57 -7.62
C PRO A 71 -2.71 3.23 -8.33
N TRP A 72 -2.83 2.17 -7.54
CA TRP A 72 -3.17 0.83 -8.00
C TRP A 72 -4.38 0.35 -7.22
N PHE A 73 -5.41 -0.03 -7.95
CA PHE A 73 -6.66 -0.51 -7.40
C PHE A 73 -6.74 -2.03 -7.53
N PHE A 74 -7.18 -2.69 -6.46
CA PHE A 74 -7.33 -4.13 -6.37
C PHE A 74 -8.76 -4.44 -5.95
N SER A 75 -9.53 -5.10 -6.83
CA SER A 75 -10.85 -5.65 -6.49
C SER A 75 -10.78 -7.17 -6.38
N TYR A 76 -11.66 -7.70 -5.54
CA TYR A 76 -11.65 -9.10 -5.13
C TYR A 76 -13.01 -9.71 -5.44
N ASP A 77 -13.10 -10.43 -6.56
CA ASP A 77 -14.30 -11.16 -6.97
C ASP A 77 -14.34 -12.54 -6.30
N GLY A 78 -15.52 -12.97 -5.85
CA GLY A 78 -15.71 -14.21 -5.10
C GLY A 78 -15.12 -14.23 -3.68
N LEU A 79 -14.69 -13.07 -3.15
CA LEU A 79 -14.12 -12.90 -1.80
C LEU A 79 -14.92 -11.88 -0.98
N GLU A 80 -16.23 -12.00 -1.03
CA GLU A 80 -17.17 -11.18 -0.27
C GLU A 80 -16.83 -11.21 1.22
N GLY A 81 -16.59 -10.04 1.81
CA GLY A 81 -16.18 -9.90 3.22
C GLY A 81 -14.66 -9.93 3.48
N ALA A 82 -13.81 -9.97 2.44
CA ALA A 82 -12.37 -9.77 2.60
C ALA A 82 -12.00 -8.30 2.90
N THR A 83 -12.77 -7.34 2.39
CA THR A 83 -12.64 -5.91 2.70
C THR A 83 -13.21 -5.60 4.09
N GLY A 84 -12.55 -4.74 4.87
CA GLY A 84 -12.94 -4.46 6.27
C GLY A 84 -12.68 -5.60 7.27
N ALA A 85 -12.16 -6.74 6.83
CA ALA A 85 -11.90 -7.88 7.70
C ALA A 85 -10.79 -7.55 8.71
N ARG A 86 -11.14 -7.53 10.00
CA ARG A 86 -10.15 -7.49 11.08
C ARG A 86 -9.50 -8.86 11.23
N TYR A 87 -8.20 -8.89 11.43
CA TYR A 87 -7.46 -10.13 11.55
C TYR A 87 -7.90 -10.93 12.79
N LYS A 88 -8.47 -12.11 12.56
CA LYS A 88 -8.88 -13.05 13.59
C LYS A 88 -8.26 -14.43 13.27
N PRO A 89 -7.12 -14.78 13.88
CA PRO A 89 -6.30 -15.91 13.40
C PRO A 89 -7.02 -17.25 13.43
N LEU A 90 -7.82 -17.52 14.47
CA LEU A 90 -8.61 -18.75 14.55
C LEU A 90 -9.71 -18.81 13.48
N GLN A 91 -10.40 -17.69 13.23
CA GLN A 91 -11.40 -17.61 12.17
C GLN A 91 -10.78 -17.72 10.77
N LEU A 92 -9.58 -17.20 10.57
CA LEU A 92 -8.84 -17.35 9.32
C LEU A 92 -8.46 -18.82 9.05
N LEU A 93 -7.99 -19.53 10.07
CA LEU A 93 -7.65 -20.96 9.94
C LEU A 93 -8.89 -21.81 9.62
N LEU A 94 -10.01 -21.55 10.30
CA LEU A 94 -11.27 -22.24 10.04
C LEU A 94 -11.84 -21.88 8.67
N GLY A 95 -11.83 -20.59 8.32
CA GLY A 95 -12.32 -20.08 7.04
C GLY A 95 -11.52 -20.61 5.85
N ARG A 96 -10.24 -20.95 6.02
CA ARG A 96 -9.41 -21.56 4.96
C ARG A 96 -9.90 -22.94 4.51
N LEU A 97 -10.63 -23.68 5.36
CA LEU A 97 -11.12 -25.02 5.01
C LEU A 97 -12.28 -24.97 4.01
N THR A 98 -13.00 -23.85 3.96
CA THR A 98 -14.16 -23.63 3.10
C THR A 98 -14.03 -22.35 2.28
N ALA A 99 -12.81 -21.85 2.11
CA ALA A 99 -12.58 -20.58 1.45
C ALA A 99 -12.97 -20.69 -0.03
N PRO A 100 -13.80 -19.78 -0.55
CA PRO A 100 -14.11 -19.74 -1.97
C PRO A 100 -12.84 -19.42 -2.76
N LEU A 101 -12.81 -19.88 -4.02
CA LEU A 101 -11.82 -19.41 -4.97
C LEU A 101 -12.18 -17.97 -5.34
N GLY A 102 -11.23 -17.08 -5.13
CA GLY A 102 -11.36 -15.68 -5.46
C GLY A 102 -10.50 -15.27 -6.65
N THR A 103 -10.95 -14.27 -7.39
CA THR A 103 -10.16 -13.62 -8.44
C THR A 103 -9.77 -12.22 -7.97
N ILE A 104 -8.48 -11.90 -8.09
CA ILE A 104 -7.98 -10.55 -7.78
C ILE A 104 -7.80 -9.81 -9.11
N HIS A 105 -8.55 -8.73 -9.28
CA HIS A 105 -8.40 -7.83 -10.42
C HIS A 105 -7.53 -6.65 -10.04
N CYS A 106 -6.47 -6.42 -10.82
CA CYS A 106 -5.54 -5.32 -10.61
C CYS A 106 -5.74 -4.29 -11.72
N ARG A 107 -6.01 -3.03 -11.34
CA ARG A 107 -6.10 -1.91 -12.26
C ARG A 107 -5.13 -0.81 -11.86
N ARG A 108 -4.31 -0.38 -12.82
CA ARG A 108 -3.44 0.78 -12.66
C ARG A 108 -4.23 2.06 -12.98
N GLY A 109 -4.22 3.03 -12.07
CA GLY A 109 -4.74 4.37 -12.31
C GLY A 109 -3.73 5.26 -13.04
N ARG A 110 -4.06 6.54 -13.19
CA ARG A 110 -3.16 7.57 -13.71
C ARG A 110 -2.59 8.39 -12.56
N ALA A 111 -1.40 8.96 -12.76
CA ALA A 111 -0.83 9.87 -11.77
C ALA A 111 -1.75 11.07 -11.49
N ASP A 112 -2.41 11.55 -12.54
CA ASP A 112 -3.30 12.73 -12.49
C ASP A 112 -4.65 12.41 -11.83
N ASP A 113 -4.95 11.13 -11.57
CA ASP A 113 -6.15 10.75 -10.82
C ASP A 113 -6.02 11.12 -9.32
N LEU A 114 -4.79 11.27 -8.82
CA LEU A 114 -4.51 11.73 -7.47
C LEU A 114 -4.33 13.24 -7.44
N GLN A 115 -5.26 13.95 -6.82
CA GLN A 115 -5.14 15.38 -6.54
C GLN A 115 -4.24 15.58 -5.32
N LEU A 116 -2.92 15.53 -5.54
CA LEU A 116 -1.92 15.64 -4.47
C LEU A 116 -1.71 17.10 -4.04
N PRO A 117 -1.39 17.34 -2.76
CA PRO A 117 -1.11 18.70 -2.27
C PRO A 117 0.13 19.29 -2.94
N ALA A 118 0.11 20.61 -3.14
CA ALA A 118 1.22 21.36 -3.74
C ALA A 118 2.41 21.50 -2.79
N ASP A 119 2.17 21.59 -1.47
CA ASP A 119 3.24 21.58 -0.47
C ASP A 119 3.76 20.15 -0.29
N PRO A 120 5.04 19.84 -0.60
CA PRO A 120 5.63 18.51 -0.44
C PRO A 120 5.78 18.05 1.02
N ARG A 121 5.47 18.91 2.01
CA ARG A 121 5.53 18.58 3.45
C ARG A 121 4.17 18.21 4.03
N ASP A 122 3.08 18.45 3.32
CA ASP A 122 1.70 18.14 3.72
C ASP A 122 1.36 16.63 3.68
N ARG A 123 1.88 15.88 4.65
CA ARG A 123 1.70 14.42 4.74
C ARG A 123 0.25 14.03 5.02
N GLU A 124 -0.48 14.88 5.72
CA GLU A 124 -1.88 14.64 6.07
C GLU A 124 -2.76 14.86 4.85
N GLY A 125 -2.55 15.94 4.09
CA GLY A 125 -3.23 16.17 2.81
C GLY A 125 -2.94 15.07 1.79
N PHE A 126 -1.70 14.58 1.71
CA PHE A 126 -1.38 13.41 0.88
C PHE A 126 -2.21 12.18 1.29
N SER A 127 -2.25 11.90 2.60
CA SER A 127 -2.97 10.73 3.13
C SER A 127 -4.47 10.84 2.88
N ALA A 128 -5.05 12.03 3.10
CA ALA A 128 -6.46 12.30 2.86
C ALA A 128 -6.82 12.17 1.37
N ALA A 129 -6.01 12.70 0.46
CA ALA A 129 -6.23 12.61 -0.98
C ALA A 129 -6.22 11.16 -1.48
N VAL A 130 -5.25 10.36 -1.03
CA VAL A 130 -5.19 8.94 -1.40
C VAL A 130 -6.36 8.16 -0.82
N GLN A 131 -6.72 8.38 0.44
CA GLN A 131 -7.88 7.74 1.07
C GLN A 131 -9.20 8.13 0.40
N GLN A 132 -9.33 9.38 -0.03
CA GLN A 132 -10.50 9.85 -0.76
C GLN A 132 -10.60 9.15 -2.13
N TYR A 133 -9.50 9.12 -2.89
CA TYR A 133 -9.45 8.43 -4.17
C TYR A 133 -9.92 6.96 -4.06
N TYR A 134 -9.37 6.20 -3.12
CA TYR A 134 -9.77 4.79 -2.97
C TYR A 134 -11.22 4.61 -2.47
N ARG A 135 -11.74 5.54 -1.66
CA ARG A 135 -13.17 5.54 -1.29
C ARG A 135 -14.07 5.78 -2.49
N GLU A 136 -13.72 6.72 -3.36
CA GLU A 136 -14.48 7.01 -4.59
C GLU A 136 -14.43 5.84 -5.58
N GLN A 137 -13.26 5.21 -5.75
CA GLN A 137 -13.14 4.02 -6.61
C GLN A 137 -13.94 2.83 -6.08
N THR A 138 -13.95 2.62 -4.76
CA THR A 138 -14.75 1.53 -4.14
C THR A 138 -16.26 1.78 -4.25
N ALA A 139 -16.70 3.03 -4.31
CA ALA A 139 -18.12 3.36 -4.48
C ALA A 139 -18.62 3.23 -5.93
N GLN A 140 -17.71 3.07 -6.90
CA GLN A 140 -18.00 2.95 -8.33
C GLN A 140 -17.97 1.50 -8.83
N ASP A 141 -17.38 0.59 -8.04
CA ASP A 141 -17.36 -0.87 -8.25
C ASP A 141 -18.58 -1.54 -7.60
#